data_AF-A0A972VWS2-F1
#
_entry.id   AF-A0A972VWS2-F1
#
_cell.length_a   1.000
_cell.length_b   1.000
_cell.length_c   1.000
_cell.angle_alpha   90.00
_cell.angle_beta   90.00
_cell.angle_gamma   90.00
#
_symmetry.space_group_name_H-M   'P 1'
#
loop_
_entity.id
_entity.type
_entity.pdbx_description
1 polymer ?
#
loop_
_entity_poly.entity_id
_entity_poly.type
_entity_poly.pdbx_seq_one_letter_code
_entity_poly.pdbx_strand_id
1 'polypeptide(L)'
;MFDIGFPELIVVSIVALLVIGPDKLPETLRTLFLWVGRLRSSLANIRTDIENEIGADDIRQQLHNESIMKGLEETRQQLQSVVNKTDKTLTEIKHASQTLNKTDPPSITEPTRDETKRPDTGG
;
A
#
# COMPACT_ATOMS: atom_id res chain seq x y z
N MET A 1 -14.29 17.17 -2.74
CA MET A 1 -13.00 17.36 -2.03
C MET A 1 -12.84 16.21 -1.05
N PHE A 2 -12.30 15.10 -1.54
CA PHE A 2 -11.87 13.96 -0.73
C PHE A 2 -10.55 13.51 -1.37
N ASP A 3 -9.50 14.29 -1.17
CA ASP A 3 -8.13 13.88 -1.50
C ASP A 3 -7.69 12.86 -0.46
N ILE A 4 -8.18 11.62 -0.58
CA ILE A 4 -7.69 10.48 0.20
C ILE A 4 -6.42 10.00 -0.49
N GLY A 5 -5.28 10.50 0.00
CA GLY A 5 -3.96 10.01 -0.35
C GLY A 5 -3.54 8.84 0.53
N PHE A 6 -2.35 8.32 0.24
CA PHE A 6 -1.71 7.29 1.05
C PHE A 6 -1.51 7.72 2.52
N PRO A 7 -1.07 8.96 2.84
CA PRO A 7 -0.94 9.42 4.22
C PRO A 7 -2.26 9.40 5.00
N GLU A 8 -3.35 9.84 4.38
CA GLU A 8 -4.68 9.91 5.00
C GLU A 8 -5.19 8.49 5.34
N LEU A 9 -4.96 7.50 4.46
CA LEU A 9 -5.31 6.11 4.75
C LEU A 9 -4.55 5.54 5.96
N ILE A 10 -3.28 5.91 6.15
CA ILE A 10 -2.52 5.48 7.33
C ILE A 10 -3.15 6.06 8.60
N VAL A 11 -3.47 7.36 8.60
CA VAL A 11 -4.11 8.02 9.75
C VAL A 11 -5.45 7.35 10.09
N VAL A 12 -6.30 7.11 9.09
CA VAL A 12 -7.58 6.42 9.27
C VAL A 12 -7.37 5.01 9.80
N SER A 13 -6.38 4.27 9.29
CA SER A 13 -6.07 2.91 9.75
C SER A 13 -5.64 2.90 11.22
N ILE A 14 -4.82 3.85 11.65
CA ILE A 14 -4.41 3.98 13.06
C ILE A 14 -5.62 4.27 13.95
N VAL A 15 -6.49 5.21 13.55
CA VAL A 15 -7.72 5.53 14.29
C VAL A 15 -8.65 4.32 14.37
N ALA A 16 -8.83 3.60 13.26
CA ALA A 16 -9.64 2.38 13.23
C ALA A 16 -9.10 1.31 14.18
N LEU A 17 -7.77 1.10 14.19
CA LEU A 17 -7.10 0.20 15.12
C LEU A 17 -7.28 0.63 16.58
N LEU A 18 -7.31 1.93 16.88
CA LEU A 18 -7.50 2.42 18.23
C LEU A 18 -8.95 2.22 18.71
N VAL A 19 -9.94 2.49 17.85
CA VAL A 19 -11.37 2.41 18.20
C VAL A 19 -11.84 0.96 18.30
N ILE A 20 -11.51 0.14 17.30
CA ILE A 20 -11.95 -1.25 17.20
C ILE A 20 -11.00 -2.17 17.98
N GLY A 21 -9.72 -1.81 18.05
CA GLY A 21 -8.64 -2.65 18.58
C GLY A 21 -7.92 -3.42 17.46
N PRO A 22 -6.58 -3.58 17.53
CA PRO A 22 -5.80 -4.29 16.51
C PRO A 22 -6.16 -5.76 16.39
N ASP A 23 -6.60 -6.40 17.47
CA ASP A 23 -6.99 -7.81 17.46
C ASP A 23 -8.38 -8.04 16.86
N LYS A 24 -9.25 -7.02 16.88
CA LYS A 24 -10.66 -7.12 16.45
C LYS A 24 -10.89 -6.60 15.04
N LEU A 25 -10.10 -5.63 14.59
CA LEU A 25 -10.14 -5.15 13.20
C LEU A 25 -10.08 -6.29 12.17
N PRO A 26 -9.15 -7.26 12.24
CA PRO A 26 -9.10 -8.35 11.26
C PRO A 26 -10.35 -9.24 11.30
N GLU A 27 -10.95 -9.44 12.48
CA GLU A 27 -12.18 -10.22 12.66
C GLU A 27 -13.40 -9.50 12.06
N THR A 28 -13.51 -8.19 12.30
CA THR A 28 -14.57 -7.34 11.74
C THR A 28 -14.44 -7.22 10.22
N LEU A 29 -13.23 -7.00 9.70
CA LEU A 29 -12.99 -6.97 8.24
C LEU A 29 -13.39 -8.30 7.60
N ARG A 30 -12.97 -9.44 8.15
CA ARG A 30 -13.37 -10.77 7.62
C ARG A 30 -14.88 -10.87 7.52
N THR A 31 -15.60 -10.48 8.56
CA THR A 31 -17.08 -10.53 8.57
C THR A 31 -17.67 -9.61 7.49
N LEU A 32 -17.25 -8.35 7.45
CA LEU A 32 -17.73 -7.39 6.44
C LEU A 32 -17.42 -7.85 5.01
N PHE A 33 -16.22 -8.36 4.76
CA PHE A 33 -15.82 -8.88 3.45
C PHE A 33 -16.62 -10.12 3.05
N LEU A 34 -16.91 -11.03 3.98
CA LEU A 34 -17.76 -12.19 3.70
C LEU A 34 -19.18 -11.77 3.32
N TRP A 35 -19.74 -10.76 4.00
CA TRP A 35 -21.07 -10.20 3.67
C TRP A 35 -21.09 -9.52 2.30
N VAL A 36 -20.08 -8.69 2.00
CA VAL A 36 -19.93 -8.07 0.67
C VAL A 36 -19.72 -9.12 -0.41
N GLY A 37 -18.91 -10.16 -0.14
CA GLY A 37 -18.68 -11.27 -1.05
C GLY A 37 -19.94 -12.07 -1.35
N ARG A 38 -20.76 -12.32 -0.32
CA ARG A 38 -22.08 -12.95 -0.46
C ARG A 38 -23.00 -12.11 -1.35
N LEU A 39 -23.06 -10.80 -1.12
CA LEU A 39 -23.86 -9.88 -1.93
C LEU A 39 -23.39 -9.84 -3.39
N ARG A 40 -22.07 -9.76 -3.61
CA ARG A 40 -21.49 -9.79 -4.96
C ARG A 40 -21.81 -11.10 -5.68
N SER A 41 -21.78 -12.23 -4.98
CA SER A 41 -22.19 -13.53 -5.52
C SER A 41 -23.67 -13.56 -5.88
N SER A 42 -24.55 -12.98 -5.05
CA SER A 42 -25.98 -12.87 -5.37
C SER A 42 -26.23 -12.04 -6.64
N LEU A 43 -25.50 -10.93 -6.82
CA LEU A 43 -25.58 -10.12 -8.04
C LEU A 43 -25.01 -10.86 -9.27
N ALA A 44 -23.99 -11.69 -9.09
CA ALA A 44 -23.43 -12.51 -10.17
C ALA A 44 -24.44 -13.57 -10.64
N ASN A 45 -25.14 -14.22 -9.72
CA ASN A 45 -26.18 -15.20 -10.04
C ASN A 45 -27.34 -14.54 -10.80
N ILE A 46 -27.81 -13.37 -10.33
CA ILE A 46 -28.86 -12.60 -11.01
C ILE A 46 -28.42 -12.20 -12.43
N ARG A 47 -27.16 -11.79 -12.63
CA ARG A 47 -26.63 -11.49 -13.97
C ARG A 47 -26.66 -12.73 -14.86
N THR A 48 -26.25 -13.89 -14.35
CA THR A 48 -26.28 -15.16 -15.09
C THR A 48 -27.70 -15.56 -15.47
N ASP A 49 -28.66 -15.41 -14.56
CA ASP A 49 -30.07 -15.71 -14.83
C ASP A 49 -30.67 -14.74 -15.87
N ILE A 50 -30.37 -13.45 -15.76
CA ILE A 50 -30.77 -12.44 -16.76
C ILE A 50 -30.14 -12.75 -18.12
N GLU A 51 -28.88 -13.15 -18.15
CA GLU A 51 -28.16 -13.46 -19.39
C GLU A 51 -28.66 -14.72 -20.09
N ASN A 52 -29.18 -15.67 -19.31
CA ASN A 52 -29.81 -16.89 -19.82
C ASN A 52 -31.26 -16.66 -20.29
N GLU A 53 -31.96 -15.63 -19.81
CA GLU A 53 -33.38 -15.37 -20.12
C GLU A 53 -33.61 -14.17 -21.06
N ILE A 54 -32.71 -13.18 -21.05
CA ILE A 54 -32.64 -12.01 -21.91
C ILE A 54 -31.20 -11.93 -22.42
N GLY A 55 -30.92 -12.53 -23.58
CA GLY A 55 -29.58 -12.67 -24.15
C GLY A 55 -28.76 -11.38 -24.09
N ALA A 56 -27.82 -11.30 -23.15
CA ALA A 56 -26.91 -10.18 -22.96
C ALA A 56 -25.66 -10.28 -23.86
N ASP A 57 -25.73 -11.14 -24.89
CA ASP A 57 -24.70 -11.29 -25.92
C ASP A 57 -24.44 -9.96 -26.67
N ASP A 58 -25.47 -9.13 -26.83
CA ASP A 58 -25.38 -7.85 -27.55
C ASP A 58 -24.64 -6.75 -26.75
N ILE A 59 -24.65 -6.83 -25.40
CA ILE A 59 -23.95 -5.88 -24.52
C ILE A 59 -22.51 -6.33 -24.21
N ARG A 60 -22.28 -7.65 -24.09
CA ARG A 60 -20.94 -8.20 -23.89
C ARG A 60 -20.03 -7.93 -25.07
N GLN A 61 -20.52 -8.06 -26.30
CA GLN A 61 -19.68 -7.86 -27.48
C GLN A 61 -19.17 -6.42 -27.64
N GLN A 62 -19.94 -5.43 -27.17
CA GLN A 62 -19.59 -4.01 -27.25
C GLN A 62 -18.63 -3.55 -26.14
N LEU A 63 -18.67 -4.18 -24.97
CA LEU A 63 -17.79 -3.82 -23.83
C LEU A 63 -16.49 -4.63 -23.77
N HIS A 64 -16.46 -5.86 -24.31
CA HIS A 64 -15.35 -6.78 -24.07
C HIS A 64 -14.11 -6.47 -24.92
N ASN A 65 -14.26 -5.85 -26.09
CA ASN A 65 -13.16 -5.82 -27.06
C ASN A 65 -12.26 -4.57 -26.97
N GLU A 66 -12.75 -3.43 -26.46
CA GLU A 66 -11.95 -2.19 -26.53
C GLU A 66 -11.50 -1.65 -25.16
N SER A 67 -12.37 -1.68 -24.14
CA SER A 67 -12.09 -1.05 -22.85
C SER A 67 -11.30 -1.95 -21.88
N ILE A 68 -11.52 -3.27 -21.95
CA ILE A 68 -10.84 -4.23 -21.06
C ILE A 68 -9.39 -4.46 -21.49
N MET A 69 -9.10 -4.57 -22.79
CA MET A 69 -7.71 -4.75 -23.26
C MET A 69 -6.83 -3.53 -22.96
N LYS A 70 -7.33 -2.31 -23.20
CA LYS A 70 -6.60 -1.07 -22.89
C LYS A 70 -6.33 -0.92 -21.40
N GLY A 71 -7.35 -1.12 -20.55
CA GLY A 71 -7.19 -1.03 -19.09
C GLY A 71 -6.28 -2.13 -18.50
N LEU A 72 -6.28 -3.32 -19.10
CA LEU A 72 -5.42 -4.42 -18.66
C LEU A 72 -3.94 -4.21 -19.04
N GLU A 73 -3.67 -3.64 -20.21
CA GLU A 73 -2.32 -3.27 -20.68
C GLU A 73 -1.69 -2.20 -19.76
N GLU A 74 -2.44 -1.13 -19.47
CA GLU A 74 -2.00 -0.05 -18.58
C GLU A 74 -1.76 -0.57 -17.16
N THR A 75 -2.67 -1.41 -16.64
CA THR A 75 -2.52 -2.05 -15.33
C THR A 75 -1.29 -2.96 -15.30
N ARG A 76 -1.05 -3.75 -16.36
CA ARG A 76 0.14 -4.61 -16.46
C ARG A 76 1.44 -3.81 -16.45
N GLN A 77 1.50 -2.69 -17.17
CA GLN A 77 2.69 -1.83 -17.19
C GLN A 77 2.95 -1.21 -15.81
N GLN A 78 1.90 -0.74 -15.13
CA GLN A 78 2.02 -0.23 -13.76
C GLN A 78 2.50 -1.32 -12.79
N LEU A 79 1.92 -2.52 -12.86
CA LEU A 79 2.33 -3.64 -12.01
C LEU A 79 3.78 -4.07 -12.28
N GLN A 80 4.21 -4.16 -13.54
CA GLN A 80 5.61 -4.47 -13.86
C GLN A 80 6.57 -3.41 -13.29
N SER A 81 6.20 -2.14 -13.34
CA SER A 81 7.03 -1.07 -12.77
C SER A 81 7.16 -1.16 -11.25
N VAL A 82 6.10 -1.58 -10.55
CA VAL A 82 6.09 -1.78 -9.10
C VAL A 82 6.89 -3.03 -8.72
N VAL A 83 6.73 -4.13 -9.45
CA VAL A 83 7.50 -5.36 -9.24
C VAL A 83 9.00 -5.08 -9.42
N ASN A 84 9.38 -4.44 -10.53
CA ASN A 84 10.78 -4.08 -10.79
C ASN A 84 11.37 -3.13 -9.74
N LYS A 85 10.59 -2.16 -9.22
CA LYS A 85 11.01 -1.30 -8.12
C LYS A 85 11.21 -2.09 -6.83
N THR A 86 10.30 -3.01 -6.55
CA THR A 86 10.36 -3.87 -5.35
C THR A 86 11.57 -4.79 -5.39
N ASP A 87 11.88 -5.41 -6.54
CA ASP A 87 13.07 -6.26 -6.70
C ASP A 87 14.37 -5.47 -6.52
N LYS A 88 14.42 -4.24 -7.04
CA LYS A 88 15.57 -3.34 -6.87
C LYS A 88 15.76 -2.94 -5.41
N THR A 89 14.69 -2.49 -4.75
CA THR A 89 14.73 -2.13 -3.33
C THR A 89 15.12 -3.33 -2.46
N LEU A 90 14.59 -4.52 -2.75
CA LEU A 90 14.93 -5.74 -2.00
C LEU A 90 16.40 -6.15 -2.20
N THR A 91 16.93 -5.96 -3.41
CA THR A 91 18.34 -6.18 -3.73
C THR A 91 19.23 -5.17 -3.01
N GLU A 92 18.87 -3.89 -3.00
CA GLU A 92 19.59 -2.84 -2.27
C GLU A 92 19.59 -3.09 -0.75
N ILE A 93 18.45 -3.48 -0.18
CA ILE A 93 18.36 -3.86 1.24
C ILE A 93 19.24 -5.08 1.52
N LYS A 94 19.27 -6.08 0.64
CA LYS A 94 20.12 -7.26 0.78
C LYS A 94 21.61 -6.90 0.72
N HIS A 95 22.00 -5.98 -0.17
CA HIS A 95 23.38 -5.49 -0.26
C HIS A 95 23.77 -4.61 0.92
N ALA A 96 22.89 -3.72 1.38
CA ALA A 96 23.10 -2.91 2.58
C ALA A 96 23.22 -3.79 3.84
N SER A 97 22.45 -4.87 3.91
CA SER A 97 22.56 -5.86 4.99
C SER A 97 23.88 -6.65 4.94
N GLN A 98 24.42 -6.88 3.75
CA GLN A 98 25.72 -7.55 3.56
C GLN A 98 26.91 -6.63 3.87
N THR A 99 26.81 -5.32 3.60
CA THR A 99 27.86 -4.34 3.96
C THR A 99 27.86 -4.00 5.44
N LEU A 100 26.70 -4.06 6.11
CA LEU A 100 26.60 -3.93 7.57
C LEU A 100 27.20 -5.13 8.34
N ASN A 101 27.36 -6.29 7.68
CA ASN A 101 27.95 -7.49 8.30
C ASN A 101 29.47 -7.64 8.08
N LYS A 102 30.14 -6.66 7.43
CA LYS A 102 31.58 -6.75 7.11
C LYS A 102 32.37 -5.46 7.38
N THR A 103 32.14 -4.84 8.54
CA THR A 103 33.04 -3.80 9.05
C THR A 103 33.35 -4.03 10.54
N ASP A 104 34.51 -4.63 10.79
CA ASP A 104 35.22 -4.58 12.07
C ASP A 104 35.49 -3.12 12.48
N PRO A 105 35.58 -2.80 13.79
CA PRO A 105 35.38 -1.46 14.32
C PRO A 105 36.60 -0.55 14.10
N PRO A 106 36.45 0.67 13.55
CA PRO A 106 37.45 1.70 13.72
C PRO A 106 37.15 2.49 14.99
N SER A 107 37.89 2.12 16.03
CA SER A 107 38.62 2.99 16.96
C SER A 107 38.01 4.34 17.35
N ILE A 108 37.73 4.45 18.65
CA ILE A 108 37.48 5.66 19.44
C ILE A 108 38.53 6.73 19.11
N THR A 109 38.10 7.94 18.73
CA THR A 109 38.86 9.17 18.96
C THR A 109 37.88 10.33 19.11
N GLU A 110 37.52 10.61 20.37
CA GLU A 110 37.18 11.97 20.83
C GLU A 110 38.35 12.91 20.50
N PRO A 111 38.08 14.17 20.08
CA PRO A 111 38.23 15.22 21.09
C PRO A 111 37.30 16.45 20.94
N THR A 112 37.07 17.09 22.10
CA THR A 112 36.98 18.53 22.32
C THR A 112 35.71 19.29 21.89
N ARG A 113 34.96 19.73 22.92
CA ARG A 113 34.47 21.11 23.00
C ARG A 113 34.41 21.56 24.46
N ASP A 114 35.49 22.22 24.89
CA ASP A 114 35.57 22.95 26.15
C ASP A 114 35.30 24.45 25.92
N GLU A 115 34.88 25.10 27.00
CA GLU A 115 34.97 26.52 27.33
C GLU A 115 33.95 27.54 26.78
N THR A 116 32.87 27.69 27.54
CA THR A 116 32.46 28.93 28.25
C THR A 116 33.14 30.24 27.84
N LYS A 117 32.36 31.21 27.34
CA LYS A 117 32.74 32.64 27.42
C LYS A 117 31.54 33.54 27.74
N ARG A 118 31.54 34.09 28.95
CA ARG A 118 30.74 35.25 29.39
C ARG A 118 31.39 36.53 28.82
N PRO A 119 30.63 37.56 28.43
CA PRO A 119 31.19 38.90 28.30
C PRO A 119 30.81 39.76 29.51
N ASP A 120 31.83 40.33 30.14
CA ASP A 120 31.80 41.47 31.04
C ASP A 120 32.01 42.76 30.25
N THR A 121 31.11 43.74 30.42
CA THR A 121 31.37 45.19 30.24
C THR A 121 30.17 45.87 30.89
N GLY A 122 30.26 46.61 31.99
CA GLY A 122 31.10 47.77 32.23
C GLY A 122 30.21 49.02 32.10
N GLY A 123 29.79 49.56 33.26
CA GLY A 123 28.94 50.74 33.41
C GLY A 123 28.65 50.98 34.89
#